data_AF-A0A2W6U6Q9-F1
#
_entry.id   AF-A0A2W6U6Q9-F1
#
_cell.length_a   1.000
_cell.length_b   1.000
_cell.length_c   1.000
_cell.angle_alpha   90.00
_cell.angle_beta   90.00
_cell.angle_gamma   90.00
#
_symmetry.space_group_name_H-M   'P 1'
#
loop_
_entity.id
_entity.type
_entity.pdbx_description
1 polymer ?
#
loop_
_entity_poly.entity_id
_entity_poly.type
_entity_poly.pdbx_seq_one_letter_code
_entity_poly.pdbx_strand_id
1 'polypeptide(L)' 'MIDTTQPRPTVQALRDRPEADVLIIGGGINGVATFRDLALQGVDVALVERGDYVSGASSASSHMVHGGVRYL' A
#
# COMPACT_ATOMS: atom_id res chain seq x y z
N MET A 1 5.54 -25.53 12.15
CA MET A 1 6.39 -25.27 10.97
C MET A 1 5.46 -24.72 9.90
N ILE A 2 5.52 -23.42 9.60
CA ILE A 2 4.66 -22.80 8.58
C ILE A 2 5.28 -23.14 7.23
N ASP A 3 4.53 -23.83 6.38
CA ASP A 3 4.95 -24.13 5.01
C ASP A 3 5.02 -22.82 4.20
N THR A 4 6.25 -22.34 3.94
CA THR A 4 6.50 -21.11 3.17
C THR A 4 6.34 -21.30 1.66
N THR A 5 6.02 -22.51 1.21
CA THR A 5 5.94 -22.86 -0.21
C THR A 5 4.60 -22.46 -0.83
N GLN A 6 3.55 -22.30 -0.01
CA GLN A 6 2.23 -21.88 -0.49
C GLN A 6 2.06 -20.35 -0.46
N PRO A 7 1.63 -19.72 -1.57
CA PRO A 7 1.36 -18.29 -1.60
C PRO A 7 0.23 -17.94 -0.61
N ARG A 8 0.34 -16.77 0.02
CA ARG A 8 -0.77 -16.21 0.81
C ARG A 8 -2.02 -16.09 -0.08
N PRO A 9 -3.25 -16.32 0.44
CA PRO A 9 -4.47 -16.25 -0.38
C PRO A 9 -4.63 -14.93 -1.16
N THR A 10 -4.24 -13.81 -0.56
CA THR A 10 -4.27 -12.48 -1.22
C THR A 10 -3.28 -12.37 -2.38
N VAL A 11 -2.11 -13.02 -2.27
CA VAL A 11 -1.13 -13.09 -3.36
C VAL A 11 -1.65 -14.01 -4.47
N GLN A 12 -2.30 -15.11 -4.12
CA GLN A 12 -2.92 -16.00 -5.11
C GLN A 12 -4.02 -15.28 -5.89
N ALA A 13 -4.90 -14.52 -5.21
CA ALA A 13 -5.94 -13.74 -5.88
C ALA A 13 -5.38 -12.72 -6.89
N LEU A 14 -4.24 -12.07 -6.58
CA LEU A 14 -3.54 -11.20 -7.53
C LEU A 14 -2.89 -11.97 -8.69
N ARG A 15 -2.49 -13.24 -8.49
CA ARG A 15 -1.96 -14.08 -9.58
C ARG A 15 -3.07 -14.59 -10.50
N ASP A 16 -4.24 -14.89 -9.94
CA ASP A 16 -5.42 -15.32 -10.70
C ASP A 16 -6.00 -14.16 -11.53
N ARG A 17 -5.73 -12.91 -11.12
CA ARG A 17 -6.04 -11.67 -11.84
C ARG A 17 -4.75 -10.89 -12.15
N PRO A 18 -3.97 -11.30 -13.17
CA PRO A 18 -2.63 -10.74 -13.42
C PRO A 18 -2.65 -9.31 -14.01
N GLU A 19 -3.83 -8.76 -14.26
CA GLU A 19 -4.03 -7.44 -14.86
C GLU A 19 -4.61 -6.45 -13.84
N ALA A 20 -4.15 -5.22 -13.91
CA ALA A 20 -4.70 -4.04 -13.25
C ALA A 20 -4.30 -2.82 -14.09
N ASP A 21 -5.16 -1.81 -14.17
CA ASP A 21 -4.84 -0.53 -14.84
C ASP A 21 -3.69 0.19 -14.12
N VAL A 22 -3.63 0.05 -12.79
CA VAL A 22 -2.60 0.65 -11.94
C VAL A 22 -2.08 -0.34 -10.90
N LEU A 23 -0.75 -0.47 -10.81
CA LEU A 23 -0.07 -1.17 -9.73
C LEU A 23 0.68 -0.17 -8.84
N ILE A 24 0.33 -0.12 -7.56
CA ILE A 24 1.02 0.66 -6.53
C ILE A 24 1.98 -0.24 -5.77
N ILE A 25 3.25 0.18 -5.70
CA ILE A 25 4.30 -0.51 -4.94
C ILE A 25 4.63 0.31 -3.69
N GLY A 26 4.32 -0.24 -2.53
CA GLY A 26 4.54 0.38 -1.22
C GLY A 26 3.24 0.76 -0.52
N GLY A 27 3.01 0.18 0.65
CA GLY A 27 1.85 0.38 1.53
C GLY A 27 2.06 1.44 2.60
N GLY A 28 2.90 2.45 2.34
CA GLY A 28 3.01 3.65 3.18
C GLY A 28 1.82 4.60 2.98
N ILE A 29 1.81 5.73 3.70
CA ILE A 29 0.69 6.69 3.67
C ILE A 29 0.36 7.18 2.25
N ASN A 30 1.38 7.45 1.43
CA ASN A 30 1.17 7.90 0.05
C ASN A 30 0.53 6.79 -0.81
N GLY A 31 1.04 5.56 -0.72
CA GLY A 31 0.53 4.45 -1.52
C GLY A 31 -0.92 4.08 -1.16
N VAL A 32 -1.23 4.02 0.14
CA VAL A 32 -2.60 3.74 0.62
C VAL A 32 -3.57 4.86 0.26
N ALA A 33 -3.16 6.13 0.38
CA ALA A 33 -4.00 7.26 0.00
C ALA A 33 -4.30 7.25 -1.51
N THR A 34 -3.29 7.02 -2.36
CA THR A 34 -3.48 6.92 -3.80
C THR A 34 -4.35 5.71 -4.18
N PHE A 35 -4.13 4.55 -3.56
CA PHE A 35 -4.97 3.36 -3.77
C PHE A 35 -6.43 3.67 -3.47
N ARG A 36 -6.71 4.30 -2.32
CA ARG A 36 -8.06 4.67 -1.91
C ARG A 36 -8.71 5.62 -2.91
N ASP A 37 -8.00 6.63 -3.38
CA ASP A 37 -8.54 7.59 -4.34
C ASP A 37 -8.91 6.92 -5.68
N LEU A 38 -7.99 6.11 -6.23
CA LEU A 38 -8.22 5.38 -7.47
C LEU A 38 -9.37 4.36 -7.35
N ALA A 39 -9.41 3.60 -6.24
CA ALA A 39 -10.48 2.64 -5.99
C ALA A 39 -11.85 3.32 -5.87
N LEU A 40 -11.92 4.51 -5.26
CA LEU A 40 -13.16 5.30 -5.17
C LEU A 40 -13.62 5.84 -6.53
N GLN A 41 -12.70 6.02 -7.48
CA GLN A 41 -12.99 6.42 -8.85
C GLN A 41 -13.31 5.22 -9.76
N GLY A 42 -13.32 3.99 -9.22
CA GLY A 42 -13.61 2.77 -9.97
C GLY A 42 -12.46 2.29 -10.88
N VAL A 43 -11.26 2.83 -10.69
CA VAL A 43 -10.06 2.39 -11.42
C VAL A 43 -9.67 0.99 -10.95
N ASP A 44 -9.29 0.12 -11.88
CA ASP A 44 -8.72 -1.17 -11.50
C ASP A 44 -7.31 -1.00 -10.95
N VAL A 45 -7.20 -0.84 -9.64
CA VAL A 45 -5.95 -0.61 -8.93
C VAL A 45 -5.61 -1.78 -8.00
N ALA A 46 -4.34 -2.19 -8.02
CA ALA A 46 -3.75 -3.14 -7.07
C ALA A 46 -2.66 -2.45 -6.25
N LEU A 47 -2.51 -2.84 -4.98
CA LEU A 47 -1.41 -2.38 -4.11
C LEU A 47 -0.67 -3.57 -3.52
N VAL A 48 0.67 -3.50 -3.54
CA VAL A 48 1.54 -4.49 -2.93
C VAL A 48 2.48 -3.85 -1.92
N GLU A 49 2.60 -4.49 -0.75
CA GLU A 49 3.53 -4.14 0.32
C GLU A 49 4.31 -5.41 0.73
N ARG A 50 5.61 -5.24 0.96
CA ARG A 50 6.51 -6.32 1.41
C ARG A 50 6.25 -6.67 2.88
N GLY A 51 6.09 -5.65 3.73
CA GLY A 51 5.89 -5.76 5.17
C GLY A 51 4.43 -5.67 5.59
N ASP A 52 4.21 -5.04 6.74
CA ASP A 52 2.88 -4.63 7.19
C ASP A 52 2.55 -3.23 6.63
N TYR A 53 1.28 -2.91 6.51
CA TYR A 53 0.88 -1.58 6.05
C TYR A 53 1.44 -0.51 6.99
N VAL A 54 1.86 0.62 6.42
CA VAL A 54 2.35 1.80 7.15
C VAL A 54 3.67 1.56 7.91
N SER A 55 4.28 0.37 7.87
CA SER A 55 5.43 0.00 8.72
C SER A 55 6.78 0.66 8.39
N GLY A 56 6.82 1.52 7.37
CA GLY A 56 8.03 2.24 6.94
C GLY A 56 8.15 3.62 7.59
N ALA A 57 8.56 4.62 6.80
CA ALA A 57 8.65 6.01 7.25
C ALA A 57 7.30 6.53 7.81
N SER A 58 6.18 6.02 7.31
CA SER A 58 4.84 6.44 7.74
C SER A 58 4.53 6.12 9.21
N SER A 59 5.07 5.03 9.78
CA SER A 59 4.97 4.74 11.21
C SER A 59 6.03 5.45 12.06
N ALA A 60 7.07 6.01 11.44
CA ALA A 60 8.20 6.65 12.11
C ALA A 60 8.14 8.19 12.06
N SER A 61 6.93 8.76 12.06
CA SER A 61 6.72 10.21 12.08
C SER A 61 6.68 10.77 13.50
N SER A 62 6.60 12.10 13.64
CA SER A 62 6.31 12.74 14.92
C SER A 62 4.83 12.62 15.35
N HIS A 63 3.99 11.91 14.57
CA HIS A 63 2.54 11.78 14.78
C HIS A 63 1.81 13.13 14.93
N MET A 64 2.29 14.14 14.20
CA MET A 64 1.75 15.49 14.21
C MET A 64 1.45 15.93 12.79
N VAL A 65 0.28 16.56 12.61
CA VAL A 65 -0.05 17.26 11.37
C VAL A 65 0.29 18.73 11.56
N HIS A 66 1.32 19.23 10.87
CA HIS A 66 1.74 20.62 10.96
C HIS A 66 2.09 21.18 9.57
N GLY A 67 1.86 22.47 9.37
CA GLY A 67 2.15 23.17 8.10
C GLY A 67 3.62 23.54 7.93
N GLY A 68 4.53 23.04 8.77
CA GLY A 68 5.96 23.31 8.63
C GLY A 68 6.37 24.76 8.84
N VAL A 69 5.83 25.47 9.84
CA VAL A 69 6.14 26.90 10.11
C VAL A 69 7.64 27.24 10.19
N ARG A 70 8.48 26.26 10.56
CA ARG A 70 9.95 26.39 10.58
C ARG A 70 10.56 26.58 9.17
N TYR A 71 9.83 26.28 8.12
CA TYR A 71 10.29 26.29 6.73
C TYR A 71 9.79 27.51 5.93
N LEU A 72 9.17 28.49 6.59
CA LEU A 72 8.98 29.84 6.07
C LEU A 72 10.28 30.64 6.20
#